data_AF-A0A936F9W6-F1
#
_entry.id   AF-A0A936F9W6-F1
#
_cell.length_a   1.000
_cell.length_b   1.000
_cell.length_c   1.000
_cell.angle_alpha   90.00
_cell.angle_beta   90.00
_cell.angle_gamma   90.00
#
_symmetry.space_group_name_H-M   'P 1'
#
loop_
_entity.id
_entity.type
_entity.pdbx_description
1 polymer ?
#
loop_
_entity_poly.entity_id
_entity_poly.type
_entity_poly.pdbx_seq_one_letter_code
_entity_poly.pdbx_strand_id
1 'polypeptide(L)'
;MAVDVNELVRGRLSYAVREAALDDVRFERVRNGFAAHYLVHDLGANRFSFERGEGYLRAGRFDAFGLVDGGQVERVREAAPLSEGNVIAFAPIHGWLRYSLDIRTTLIVWAFVVFFVAFGFGADWLLSLAALVAIWMATIVLVQASLRKKVQAWLARESWN
;
A
#
# COMPACT_ATOMS: atom_id res chain seq x y z
N MET A 1 4.74 -5.76 -13.05
CA MET A 1 4.22 -4.76 -12.09
C MET A 1 4.90 -3.45 -12.47
N ALA A 2 4.21 -2.55 -13.17
CA ALA A 2 4.81 -1.28 -13.60
C ALA A 2 4.70 -0.28 -12.43
N VAL A 3 5.83 0.14 -11.87
CA VAL A 3 5.87 1.19 -10.85
C VAL A 3 5.94 2.52 -11.59
N ASP A 4 4.98 3.41 -11.35
CA ASP A 4 4.97 4.74 -11.95
C ASP A 4 6.02 5.62 -11.26
N VAL A 5 7.12 5.88 -11.95
CA VAL A 5 8.25 6.69 -11.45
C VAL A 5 7.82 8.13 -11.14
N ASN A 6 6.87 8.70 -11.88
CA ASN A 6 6.40 10.07 -11.63
C ASN A 6 5.60 10.18 -10.32
N GLU A 7 4.77 9.18 -10.03
CA GLU A 7 4.09 9.12 -8.73
C GLU A 7 5.10 8.88 -7.60
N LEU A 8 6.09 8.02 -7.84
CA LEU A 8 7.11 7.68 -6.87
C LEU A 8 7.97 8.89 -6.46
N VAL A 9 8.33 9.75 -7.42
CA VAL A 9 9.02 11.03 -7.16
C VAL A 9 8.15 11.98 -6.34
N ARG A 10 6.82 11.94 -6.51
CA ARG A 10 5.87 12.75 -5.71
C ARG A 10 5.62 12.18 -4.31
N GLY A 11 6.25 11.04 -3.99
CA GLY A 11 6.11 10.32 -2.73
C GLY A 11 4.89 9.40 -2.69
N ARG A 12 4.29 9.05 -3.83
CA ARG A 12 3.14 8.16 -3.91
C ARG A 12 3.54 6.83 -4.54
N LEU A 13 3.28 5.74 -3.83
CA LEU A 13 3.49 4.38 -4.32
C LEU A 13 2.13 3.76 -4.65
N SER A 14 1.79 3.72 -5.94
CA SER A 14 0.58 3.04 -6.40
C SER A 14 0.89 1.68 -7.00
N TYR A 15 0.18 0.64 -6.56
CA TYR A 15 0.29 -0.69 -7.15
C TYR A 15 -0.99 -1.49 -7.00
N ALA A 16 -1.21 -2.41 -7.93
CA ALA A 16 -2.31 -3.34 -7.89
C ALA A 16 -1.82 -4.74 -7.50
N VAL A 17 -2.52 -5.39 -6.58
CA VAL A 17 -2.30 -6.79 -6.25
C VAL A 17 -3.49 -7.58 -6.75
N ARG A 18 -3.20 -8.64 -7.52
CA ARG A 18 -4.21 -9.62 -7.91
C ARG A 18 -4.52 -10.49 -6.70
N GLU A 19 -5.53 -10.07 -5.96
CA GLU A 19 -6.14 -10.88 -4.90
C GLU A 19 -7.53 -11.24 -5.40
N ALA A 20 -7.89 -12.53 -5.29
CA ALA A 20 -9.19 -13.02 -5.74
C ALA A 20 -10.27 -12.12 -5.14
N ALA A 21 -11.07 -11.49 -6.02
CA ALA A 21 -12.24 -10.67 -5.75
C ALA A 21 -12.59 -10.63 -4.25
N LEU A 22 -12.05 -9.67 -3.50
CA LEU A 22 -12.50 -9.53 -2.12
C LEU A 22 -13.98 -9.15 -2.21
N ASP A 23 -14.84 -10.13 -1.92
CA ASP A 23 -16.27 -9.94 -1.68
C ASP A 23 -16.48 -8.83 -0.64
N ASP A 24 -17.71 -8.33 -0.54
CA ASP A 24 -18.00 -7.19 0.34
C ASP A 24 -17.55 -7.46 1.78
N VAL A 25 -17.70 -8.69 2.26
CA VAL A 25 -17.29 -9.13 3.61
C VAL A 25 -15.77 -9.05 3.80
N ARG A 26 -14.98 -9.55 2.85
CA ARG A 26 -13.52 -9.51 2.90
C ARG A 26 -12.99 -8.09 2.74
N PHE A 27 -13.62 -7.27 1.89
CA PHE A 27 -13.24 -5.87 1.75
C PHE A 27 -13.51 -5.09 3.05
N GLU A 28 -14.66 -5.30 3.68
CA GLU A 28 -14.96 -4.77 5.01
C GLU A 28 -13.98 -5.27 6.06
N ARG A 29 -13.52 -6.53 5.98
CA ARG A 29 -12.52 -7.05 6.91
C ARG A 29 -11.16 -6.37 6.74
N VAL A 30 -10.71 -6.15 5.50
CA VAL A 30 -9.49 -5.39 5.25
C VAL A 30 -9.66 -3.98 5.80
N ARG A 31 -10.78 -3.30 5.50
CA ARG A 31 -11.11 -1.98 6.07
C ARG A 31 -11.06 -1.98 7.60
N ASN A 32 -11.67 -2.97 8.27
CA ASN A 32 -11.65 -3.09 9.73
C ASN A 32 -10.25 -3.37 10.28
N GLY A 33 -9.44 -4.15 9.56
CA GLY A 33 -8.02 -4.37 9.85
C GLY A 33 -7.21 -3.07 9.78
N PHE A 34 -7.49 -2.22 8.79
CA PHE A 34 -6.94 -0.87 8.73
C PHE A 34 -7.44 0.00 9.88
N ALA A 35 -8.74 0.01 10.17
CA ALA A 35 -9.34 0.81 11.24
C ALA A 35 -8.82 0.47 12.64
N ALA A 36 -8.30 -0.75 12.85
CA ALA A 36 -7.66 -1.14 14.10
C ALA A 36 -6.31 -0.45 14.36
N HIS A 37 -5.68 0.10 13.31
CA HIS A 37 -4.32 0.64 13.36
C HIS A 37 -4.17 2.05 12.76
N TYR A 38 -5.14 2.48 11.95
CA TYR A 38 -5.16 3.73 11.19
C TYR A 38 -6.52 4.41 11.32
N LEU A 39 -6.55 5.73 11.15
CA LEU A 39 -7.81 6.42 10.90
C LEU A 39 -8.25 6.09 9.49
N VAL A 40 -9.48 5.59 9.34
CA VAL A 40 -10.04 5.20 8.04
C VAL A 40 -11.21 6.10 7.72
N HIS A 41 -11.20 6.67 6.51
CA HIS A 41 -12.30 7.46 5.97
C HIS A 41 -12.84 6.79 4.72
N ASP A 42 -14.12 6.47 4.72
CA ASP A 42 -14.77 5.85 3.57
C ASP A 42 -14.99 6.87 2.47
N LEU A 43 -14.50 6.56 1.27
CA LEU A 43 -14.68 7.38 0.08
C LEU A 43 -15.78 6.83 -0.84
N GLY A 44 -16.27 5.62 -0.55
CA GLY A 44 -17.38 4.97 -1.24
C GLY A 44 -17.38 3.46 -1.00
N ALA A 45 -18.35 2.75 -1.58
CA ALA A 45 -18.53 1.31 -1.38
C ALA A 45 -17.35 0.43 -1.83
N ASN A 46 -16.46 0.95 -2.68
CA ASN A 46 -15.30 0.23 -3.21
C ASN A 46 -13.96 0.90 -2.85
N ARG A 47 -13.97 1.94 -2.02
CA ARG A 47 -12.76 2.72 -1.74
C ARG A 47 -12.80 3.32 -0.35
N PHE A 48 -11.70 3.19 0.37
CA PHE A 48 -11.45 3.92 1.60
C PHE A 48 -10.06 4.54 1.56
N SER A 49 -9.91 5.65 2.29
CA SER A 49 -8.61 6.23 2.60
C SER A 49 -8.23 5.90 4.03
N PHE A 50 -6.94 5.86 4.29
CA PHE A 50 -6.41 5.68 5.64
C PHE A 50 -5.27 6.65 5.89
N GLU A 51 -5.11 7.09 7.12
CA GLU A 51 -4.03 7.95 7.56
C GLU A 51 -3.60 7.58 8.97
N ARG A 52 -2.37 7.96 9.34
CA ARG A 52 -1.92 7.82 10.72
C ARG A 52 -2.69 8.79 11.61
N GLY A 53 -3.44 8.25 12.57
CA GLY A 53 -4.04 9.04 13.64
C GLY A 53 -3.17 9.15 14.89
N GLU A 54 -3.67 9.89 15.88
CA GLU A 54 -2.99 10.13 17.17
C GLU A 54 -2.66 8.83 17.96
N GLY A 55 -3.33 7.71 17.64
CA GLY A 55 -3.13 6.40 18.27
C GLY A 55 -2.05 5.49 17.66
N TYR A 56 -1.27 5.96 16.68
CA TYR A 56 -0.32 5.14 15.89
C TYR A 56 0.85 4.52 16.69
N LEU A 57 1.00 4.88 17.97
CA LEU A 57 2.07 4.40 18.86
C LEU A 57 2.04 2.89 19.16
N ARG A 58 1.05 2.13 18.68
CA ARG A 58 0.95 0.66 18.88
C ARG A 58 1.43 -0.18 17.69
N ALA A 59 2.13 0.39 16.72
CA ALA A 59 2.78 -0.40 15.68
C ALA A 59 3.80 -1.37 16.31
N GLY A 60 3.55 -2.67 16.14
CA GLY A 60 4.41 -3.72 16.69
C GLY A 60 5.86 -3.62 16.22
N ARG A 61 6.76 -4.19 17.01
CA ARG A 61 8.21 -4.26 16.80
C ARG A 61 8.53 -4.69 15.34
N PHE A 62 9.11 -3.77 14.56
CA PHE A 62 9.50 -3.91 13.13
C PHE A 62 8.35 -4.09 12.12
N ASP A 63 7.49 -3.07 11.99
CA ASP A 63 6.54 -2.98 10.88
C ASP A 63 6.98 -1.93 9.86
N ALA A 64 7.42 -2.36 8.67
CA ALA A 64 7.80 -1.43 7.60
C ALA A 64 6.61 -0.63 7.04
N PHE A 65 5.37 -1.12 7.22
CA PHE A 65 4.17 -0.35 6.91
C PHE A 65 4.02 0.85 7.88
N GLY A 66 4.73 0.80 9.00
CA GLY A 66 5.12 1.89 9.91
C GLY A 66 5.68 3.14 9.26
N LEU A 67 6.10 3.07 7.99
CA LEU A 67 6.73 4.13 7.21
C LEU A 67 5.78 4.79 6.19
N VAL A 68 4.52 4.32 6.11
CA VAL A 68 3.47 4.89 5.26
C VAL A 68 2.64 5.88 6.08
N ASP A 69 2.52 7.12 5.62
CA ASP A 69 1.81 8.19 6.36
C ASP A 69 0.30 8.10 6.18
N GLY A 70 -0.12 7.62 5.01
CA GLY A 70 -1.51 7.36 4.67
C GLY A 70 -1.63 6.79 3.28
N GLY A 71 -2.85 6.72 2.77
CA GLY A 71 -3.09 6.17 1.46
C GLY A 71 -4.55 5.92 1.15
N GLN A 72 -4.77 5.25 0.03
CA GLN A 72 -6.08 4.82 -0.43
C GLN A 72 -6.02 3.35 -0.84
N VAL A 73 -7.11 2.64 -0.55
CA VAL A 73 -7.33 1.27 -1.00
C VAL A 73 -8.60 1.28 -1.83
N GLU A 74 -8.51 0.77 -3.06
CA GLU A 74 -9.61 0.73 -4.01
C GLU A 74 -9.76 -0.68 -4.57
N ARG A 75 -11.00 -1.17 -4.59
CA ARG A 75 -11.37 -2.42 -5.23
C ARG A 75 -11.72 -2.15 -6.69
N VAL A 76 -10.89 -2.63 -7.60
CA VAL A 76 -11.05 -2.41 -9.05
C VAL A 76 -11.87 -3.55 -9.66
N ARG A 77 -12.92 -3.18 -10.40
CA ARG A 77 -13.80 -4.10 -11.13
C ARG A 77 -13.22 -4.39 -12.51
N GLU A 78 -13.19 -5.66 -12.88
CA GLU A 78 -12.96 -6.05 -14.27
C GLU A 78 -14.34 -6.10 -14.94
N ALA A 79 -14.56 -5.24 -15.95
CA ALA A 79 -15.83 -5.26 -16.68
C ALA A 79 -15.89 -6.56 -17.49
N ALA A 80 -16.74 -7.51 -17.08
CA ALA A 80 -17.06 -8.63 -17.93
C ALA A 80 -17.89 -8.11 -19.13
N PRO A 81 -17.55 -8.46 -20.38
CA PRO A 81 -18.43 -8.15 -21.51
C PRO A 81 -19.77 -8.87 -21.30
N LEU A 82 -20.86 -8.10 -21.29
CA LEU A 82 -22.21 -8.64 -21.28
C LEU A 82 -22.44 -9.35 -22.62
N SER A 83 -22.45 -10.68 -22.64
CA SER A 83 -22.90 -11.41 -23.82
C SER A 83 -24.42 -11.30 -23.91
N GLU A 84 -24.92 -10.63 -24.94
CA GLU A 84 -26.34 -10.59 -25.30
C GLU A 84 -26.85 -12.01 -25.55
N GLY A 85 -27.59 -12.56 -24.60
CA GLY A 85 -28.20 -13.88 -24.76
C GLY A 85 -28.40 -14.59 -23.44
N ASN A 86 -29.46 -14.22 -22.72
CA ASN A 86 -30.06 -15.01 -21.63
C ASN A 86 -29.04 -15.56 -20.61
N VAL A 87 -28.39 -14.68 -19.83
CA VAL A 87 -27.39 -15.09 -18.84
C VAL A 87 -27.75 -14.53 -17.46
N ILE A 88 -27.82 -15.46 -16.50
CA ILE A 88 -27.83 -15.23 -15.06
C ILE A 88 -26.83 -14.11 -14.74
N ALA A 89 -27.31 -13.02 -14.12
CA ALA A 89 -26.46 -11.93 -13.68
C ALA A 89 -25.51 -12.43 -12.58
N PHE A 90 -24.33 -12.92 -12.97
CA PHE A 90 -23.26 -13.17 -12.03
C PHE A 90 -22.82 -11.82 -11.46
N ALA A 91 -22.74 -11.74 -10.13
CA ALA A 91 -22.22 -10.56 -9.45
C ALA A 91 -20.84 -10.20 -10.03
N PRO A 92 -20.53 -8.90 -10.21
CA PRO A 92 -19.29 -8.46 -10.83
C PRO A 92 -18.08 -9.06 -10.11
N ILE A 93 -17.23 -9.76 -10.87
CA ILE A 93 -16.01 -10.36 -10.36
C ILE A 93 -14.99 -9.23 -10.13
N HIS A 94 -14.67 -8.93 -8.87
CA HIS A 94 -13.65 -7.94 -8.54
C HIS A 94 -12.27 -8.52 -8.88
N GLY A 95 -11.47 -7.87 -9.72
CA GLY A 95 -10.23 -8.48 -10.21
C GLY A 95 -9.00 -8.19 -9.34
N TRP A 96 -8.99 -7.01 -8.68
CA TRP A 96 -7.76 -6.41 -8.13
C TRP A 96 -8.05 -5.48 -6.95
N LEU A 97 -7.11 -5.41 -6.01
CA LEU A 97 -7.01 -4.29 -5.06
C LEU A 97 -5.90 -3.35 -5.52
N ARG A 98 -6.23 -2.08 -5.67
CA ARG A 98 -5.29 -1.00 -5.92
C ARG A 98 -4.99 -0.30 -4.62
N TYR A 99 -3.71 -0.30 -4.26
CA TYR A 99 -3.17 0.44 -3.14
C TYR A 99 -2.50 1.69 -3.67
N SER A 100 -2.73 2.83 -3.04
CA SER A 100 -2.01 4.07 -3.27
C SER A 100 -1.49 4.56 -1.94
N LEU A 101 -0.19 4.40 -1.69
CA LEU A 101 0.44 4.69 -0.40
C LEU A 101 1.20 6.01 -0.48
N ASP A 102 1.06 6.85 0.53
CA ASP A 102 1.89 8.04 0.73
C ASP A 102 3.13 7.67 1.55
N ILE A 103 4.29 7.78 0.90
CA ILE A 103 5.62 7.49 1.45
C ILE A 103 6.51 8.75 1.40
N ARG A 104 5.92 9.94 1.20
CA ARG A 104 6.66 11.20 1.01
C ARG A 104 7.59 11.51 2.17
N THR A 105 7.13 11.40 3.42
CA THR A 105 7.95 11.74 4.59
C THR A 105 9.18 10.84 4.67
N THR A 106 9.00 9.54 4.42
CA THR A 106 10.08 8.57 4.37
C THR A 106 11.10 8.90 3.28
N LEU A 107 10.64 9.37 2.11
CA LEU A 107 11.51 9.80 1.00
C LEU A 107 12.36 11.01 1.41
N ILE A 108 11.75 12.00 2.04
CA ILE A 108 12.44 13.21 2.51
C ILE A 108 13.51 12.85 3.56
N VAL A 109 13.16 12.02 4.54
CA VAL A 109 14.10 11.61 5.60
C VAL A 109 15.33 10.91 5.02
N TRP A 110 15.14 9.93 4.12
CA TRP A 110 16.28 9.24 3.50
C TRP A 110 17.12 10.16 2.61
N ALA A 111 16.48 11.09 1.88
CA ALA A 111 17.20 12.08 1.10
C ALA A 111 18.10 12.96 2.00
N PHE A 112 17.60 13.39 3.17
CA PHE A 112 18.39 14.13 4.14
C PHE A 112 19.55 13.31 4.72
N VAL A 113 19.31 12.05 5.09
CA VAL A 113 20.37 11.15 5.60
C VAL A 113 21.48 11.01 4.57
N VAL A 114 21.14 10.73 3.31
CA VAL A 114 22.14 10.58 2.24
C VAL A 114 22.85 11.88 1.95
N PHE A 115 22.14 13.02 1.95
CA PHE A 115 22.76 14.33 1.80
C PHE A 115 23.81 14.57 2.90
N PHE A 116 23.46 14.31 4.17
CA PHE A 116 24.40 14.43 5.27
C PHE A 116 25.59 13.48 5.16
N VAL A 117 25.38 12.25 4.69
CA VAL A 117 26.48 11.29 4.48
C VAL A 117 27.42 11.74 3.36
N ALA A 118 26.86 12.18 2.23
CA ALA A 118 27.62 12.66 1.08
C ALA A 118 28.46 13.90 1.42
N PHE A 119 27.82 14.91 2.00
CA PHE A 119 28.47 16.20 2.26
C PHE A 119 29.23 16.25 3.59
N GLY A 120 28.80 15.50 4.61
CA GLY A 120 29.45 15.50 5.92
C GLY A 120 30.71 14.63 6.00
N PHE A 121 30.78 13.55 5.22
CA PHE A 121 31.90 12.60 5.23
C PHE A 121 32.73 12.62 3.94
N GLY A 122 32.42 13.52 3.01
CA GLY A 122 33.13 13.62 1.72
C GLY A 122 32.97 12.38 0.85
N ALA A 123 31.88 11.63 1.03
CA ALA A 123 31.61 10.46 0.22
C ALA A 123 31.29 10.86 -1.22
N ASP A 124 31.68 10.01 -2.18
CA ASP A 124 31.36 10.24 -3.58
C ASP A 124 29.84 10.41 -3.75
N TRP A 125 29.45 11.51 -4.39
CA TRP A 125 28.05 11.86 -4.60
C TRP A 125 27.33 10.85 -5.48
N LEU A 126 28.02 10.17 -6.42
CA LEU A 126 27.46 9.11 -7.26
C LEU A 126 27.16 7.87 -6.43
N LEU A 127 28.09 7.47 -5.56
CA LEU A 127 27.88 6.34 -4.65
C LEU A 127 26.77 6.63 -3.65
N SER A 128 26.70 7.86 -3.16
CA SER A 128 25.63 8.32 -2.27
C SER A 128 24.27 8.30 -2.95
N LEU A 129 24.19 8.75 -4.21
CA LEU A 129 22.97 8.68 -5.01
C LEU A 129 22.56 7.22 -5.29
N ALA A 130 23.51 6.35 -5.64
CA ALA A 130 23.24 4.93 -5.83
C ALA A 130 22.74 4.26 -4.55
N ALA A 131 23.33 4.59 -3.40
CA ALA A 131 22.90 4.12 -2.09
C ALA A 131 21.48 4.60 -1.76
N LEU A 132 21.13 5.86 -2.06
CA LEU A 132 19.77 6.37 -1.89
C LEU A 132 18.75 5.56 -2.69
N VAL A 133 19.03 5.32 -3.97
CA VAL A 133 18.14 4.53 -4.84
C VAL A 133 18.00 3.09 -4.31
N ALA A 134 19.10 2.48 -3.84
CA ALA A 134 19.06 1.13 -3.28
C ALA A 134 18.22 1.05 -2.00
N ILE A 135 18.43 1.97 -1.04
CA ILE A 135 17.65 2.06 0.20
C ILE A 135 16.17 2.31 -0.11
N TRP A 136 15.89 3.13 -1.11
CA TRP A 136 14.53 3.44 -1.54
C TRP A 136 13.81 2.22 -2.11
N MET A 137 14.45 1.49 -3.03
CA MET A 137 13.89 0.25 -3.57
C MET A 137 13.68 -0.80 -2.48
N ALA A 138 14.64 -0.94 -1.56
CA ALA A 138 14.51 -1.84 -0.41
C ALA A 138 13.31 -1.47 0.48
N THR A 139 13.11 -0.17 0.74
CA THR A 139 11.99 0.34 1.54
C THR A 139 10.65 0.03 0.88
N ILE A 140 10.52 0.26 -0.43
CA ILE A 140 9.31 -0.06 -1.20
C ILE A 140 8.97 -1.54 -1.10
N VAL A 141 9.96 -2.42 -1.30
CA VAL A 141 9.77 -3.88 -1.23
C VAL A 141 9.33 -4.30 0.17
N LEU A 142 9.95 -3.75 1.22
CA LEU A 142 9.59 -4.06 2.61
C LEU A 142 8.17 -3.58 2.96
N VAL A 143 7.78 -2.39 2.52
CA VAL A 143 6.42 -1.85 2.70
C VAL A 143 5.39 -2.75 2.02
N GLN A 144 5.64 -3.13 0.76
CA GLN A 144 4.75 -4.02 0.00
C GLN A 144 4.63 -5.40 0.66
N ALA A 145 5.76 -5.97 1.10
CA ALA A 145 5.79 -7.26 1.78
C ALA A 145 5.05 -7.23 3.12
N SER A 146 5.25 -6.17 3.92
CA SER A 146 4.54 -6.00 5.19
C SER A 146 3.04 -5.84 4.98
N LEU A 147 2.62 -5.01 4.00
CA LEU A 147 1.20 -4.83 3.70
C LEU A 147 0.56 -6.15 3.27
N ARG A 148 1.19 -6.89 2.35
CA ARG A 148 0.71 -8.19 1.89
C ARG A 148 0.55 -9.17 3.06
N LYS A 149 1.54 -9.23 3.96
CA LYS A 149 1.50 -10.10 5.14
C LYS A 149 0.35 -9.73 6.08
N LYS A 150 0.09 -8.44 6.29
CA LYS A 150 -1.03 -7.96 7.11
C LYS A 150 -2.38 -8.29 6.49
N VAL A 151 -2.56 -7.99 5.21
CA VAL A 151 -3.80 -8.29 4.48
C VAL A 151 -4.09 -9.80 4.53
N GLN A 152 -3.08 -10.64 4.25
CA GLN A 152 -3.21 -12.08 4.38
C GLN A 152 -3.56 -12.52 5.80
N ALA A 153 -2.93 -11.94 6.83
CA ALA A 153 -3.24 -12.25 8.22
C ALA A 153 -4.67 -11.85 8.61
N TRP A 154 -5.17 -10.72 8.12
CA TRP A 154 -6.55 -10.28 8.37
C TRP A 154 -7.56 -11.19 7.66
N LEU A 155 -7.26 -11.61 6.43
CA LEU A 155 -8.09 -12.55 5.69
C LEU A 155 -8.08 -13.96 6.30
N ALA A 156 -6.93 -14.43 6.79
CA ALA A 156 -6.74 -15.79 7.32
C ALA A 156 -7.38 -16.05 8.70
N ARG A 157 -7.74 -15.01 9.46
CA ARG A 157 -8.36 -15.13 10.79
C ARG A 157 -9.70 -15.88 10.83
N GLU A 158 -10.22 -16.33 9.70
CA GLU A 158 -11.49 -17.05 9.61
C GLU A 158 -11.40 -18.42 8.90
N SER A 159 -10.23 -18.91 8.46
CA SER A 159 -10.14 -20.31 8.03
C SER A 159 -10.12 -21.30 9.22
N TRP A 160 -10.33 -20.79 10.43
CA TRP A 160 -10.33 -21.52 11.71
C TRP A 160 -11.68 -21.44 12.44
N ASN A 161 -12.69 -20.81 11.84
CA ASN A 161 -14.11 -20.89 12.27
C ASN A 161 -14.91 -21.66 11.22
#